data_AF-A0A965PC50-F1
#
_entry.id   AF-A0A965PC50-F1
#
_cell.length_a   1.000
_cell.length_b   1.000
_cell.length_c   1.000
_cell.angle_alpha   90.00
_cell.angle_beta   90.00
_cell.angle_gamma   90.00
#
_symmetry.space_group_name_H-M   'P 1'
#
loop_
_entity.id
_entity.type
_entity.pdbx_description
1 polymer ?
#
loop_
_entity_poly.entity_id
_entity_poly.type
_entity_poly.pdbx_seq_one_letter_code
_entity_poly.pdbx_strand_id
1 'polypeptide(L)'
;MAVGTTISVSGLVVTNATLTGTVDQLITESGTENTVPPVKEAYNSRVEASIEGIDDGFTASGSFSAKGLTFQTTSVEKRRTLGDVTKVSVRGIYYPDLA
;
A
#
# COMPACT_ATOMS: atom_id res chain seq x y z
N MET A 1 18.27 -4.26 8.26
CA MET A 1 17.87 -4.87 6.97
C MET A 1 17.43 -3.73 6.05
N ALA A 2 18.05 -3.57 4.89
CA ALA A 2 17.65 -2.54 3.94
C ALA A 2 16.28 -2.94 3.37
N VAL A 3 15.22 -2.21 3.75
CA VAL A 3 13.94 -2.28 3.05
C VAL A 3 14.24 -1.87 1.61
N GLY A 4 14.13 -2.81 0.68
CA GLY A 4 14.41 -2.59 -0.73
C GLY A 4 13.77 -1.28 -1.19
N THR A 5 14.60 -0.33 -1.61
CA THR A 5 14.16 0.97 -2.11
C THR A 5 13.55 0.87 -3.50
N THR A 6 13.70 -0.28 -4.16
CA THR A 6 13.17 -0.54 -5.49
C THR A 6 11.70 -0.95 -5.42
N ILE A 7 10.84 -0.12 -6.01
CA ILE A 7 9.45 -0.46 -6.28
C ILE A 7 9.38 -0.86 -7.75
N SER A 8 9.21 -2.15 -8.00
CA SER A 8 9.15 -2.73 -9.34
C SER A 8 7.75 -3.26 -9.58
N VAL A 9 7.00 -2.58 -10.45
CA VAL A 9 5.70 -3.04 -10.95
C VAL A 9 5.89 -3.46 -12.41
N SER A 10 5.51 -4.69 -12.74
CA SER A 10 5.73 -5.24 -14.08
C SER A 10 5.04 -4.40 -15.16
N GLY A 11 5.78 -4.03 -16.20
CA GLY A 11 5.28 -3.21 -17.32
C GLY A 11 5.04 -1.73 -16.98
N LEU A 12 5.51 -1.26 -15.81
CA LEU A 12 5.38 0.13 -15.40
C LEU A 12 6.74 0.74 -15.08
N VAL A 13 7.08 1.84 -15.75
CA VAL A 13 8.20 2.69 -15.34
C VAL A 13 7.71 3.57 -14.20
N VAL A 14 8.01 3.17 -12.96
CA VAL A 14 7.58 3.87 -11.75
C VAL A 14 8.26 5.23 -11.65
N THR A 15 7.46 6.30 -11.66
CA THR A 15 7.92 7.68 -11.51
C THR A 15 7.77 8.18 -10.07
N ASN A 16 6.74 7.72 -9.38
CA ASN A 16 6.44 8.09 -8.01
C ASN A 16 5.75 6.92 -7.31
N ALA A 17 5.98 6.75 -6.02
CA ALA A 17 5.31 5.75 -5.23
C ALA A 17 5.21 6.16 -3.77
N THR A 18 3.99 6.15 -3.27
CA THR A 18 3.64 6.51 -1.90
C THR A 18 3.08 5.28 -1.21
N LEU A 19 3.58 4.99 -0.01
CA LEU A 19 3.12 3.93 0.86
C LEU A 19 2.67 4.55 2.17
N THR A 20 1.39 4.40 2.51
CA THR A 20 0.78 4.95 3.71
C THR A 20 0.31 3.81 4.61
N GLY A 21 0.98 3.61 5.74
CA GLY A 21 0.51 2.73 6.80
C GLY A 21 -0.47 3.47 7.70
N THR A 22 -1.64 2.89 7.92
CA THR A 22 -2.60 3.36 8.94
C THR A 22 -2.86 2.22 9.92
N VAL A 23 -2.94 2.57 11.20
CA VAL A 23 -3.22 1.63 12.29
C VAL A 23 -4.28 2.30 13.16
N ASP A 24 -5.47 1.73 13.22
CA ASP A 24 -6.44 2.12 14.25
C ASP A 24 -6.10 1.37 15.55
N GLN A 25 -5.82 2.15 16.60
CA GLN A 25 -5.57 1.64 17.95
C GLN A 25 -6.81 1.90 18.81
N LEU A 26 -7.38 0.84 19.37
CA LEU A 26 -8.37 0.99 20.43
C LEU A 26 -7.61 1.05 21.77
N ILE A 27 -7.72 2.17 22.48
CA ILE A 27 -7.18 2.29 23.83
C ILE A 27 -8.34 2.03 24.79
N THR A 28 -8.40 0.82 25.34
CA THR A 28 -9.32 0.52 26.44
C THR A 28 -8.77 1.16 27.71
N GLU A 29 -9.51 2.09 28.32
CA GLU A 29 -9.16 2.62 29.64
C GLU A 29 -9.23 1.48 30.66
N SER A 30 -8.15 1.30 31.43
CA SER A 30 -8.08 0.28 32.47
C SER A 30 -9.22 0.50 33.47
N GLY A 31 -10.09 -0.51 33.61
CA GLY A 31 -11.07 -0.54 34.68
C GLY A 31 -10.38 -0.34 36.04
N THR A 32 -11.04 0.45 36.88
CA THR A 32 -10.60 0.81 38.23
C THR A 32 -10.11 -0.41 39.02
N GLU A 33 -9.00 -0.24 39.74
CA GLU A 33 -8.27 -1.21 40.57
C GLU A 33 -7.31 -2.20 39.87
N ASN A 34 -6.03 -1.80 39.86
CA ASN A 34 -4.83 -2.63 39.87
C ASN A 34 -4.47 -3.48 38.62
N THR A 35 -3.26 -3.18 38.12
CA THR A 35 -2.23 -4.14 37.61
C THR A 35 -2.16 -4.57 36.13
N VAL A 36 -2.68 -3.82 35.15
CA VAL A 36 -2.32 -4.10 33.73
C VAL A 36 -2.02 -2.81 32.94
N PRO A 37 -0.87 -2.70 32.24
CA PRO A 37 -0.65 -1.61 31.30
C PRO A 37 -1.75 -1.60 30.22
N PRO A 38 -2.15 -0.44 29.69
CA PRO A 38 -3.14 -0.38 28.63
C PRO A 38 -2.70 -1.28 27.46
N VAL A 39 -3.52 -2.29 27.17
CA VAL A 39 -3.27 -3.20 26.04
C VAL A 39 -3.54 -2.39 24.77
N LYS A 40 -2.48 -2.07 24.02
CA LYS A 40 -2.59 -1.45 22.69
C LYS A 40 -2.89 -2.55 21.69
N GLU A 41 -4.17 -2.83 21.46
CA GLU A 41 -4.57 -3.73 20.37
C GLU A 41 -4.70 -2.92 19.07
N ALA A 42 -3.84 -3.23 18.11
CA ALA A 42 -3.94 -2.69 16.75
C ALA A 42 -5.01 -3.49 16.02
N TYR A 43 -6.18 -2.90 15.78
CA TYR A 43 -7.35 -3.65 15.29
C TYR A 43 -7.49 -3.61 13.76
N ASN A 44 -6.95 -2.58 13.09
CA ASN A 44 -7.03 -2.42 11.64
C ASN A 44 -5.73 -1.89 11.07
N SER A 45 -4.66 -2.68 11.13
CA SER A 45 -3.43 -2.35 10.43
C SER A 45 -3.66 -2.51 8.93
N ARG A 46 -3.57 -1.41 8.17
CA ARG A 46 -3.66 -1.42 6.70
C ARG A 46 -2.56 -0.59 6.07
N VAL A 47 -2.00 -1.06 4.97
CA VAL A 47 -1.00 -0.33 4.19
C VAL A 47 -1.59 -0.04 2.83
N GLU A 48 -1.72 1.23 2.50
CA GLU A 48 -2.21 1.70 1.21
C GLU A 48 -1.00 2.07 0.35
N ALA A 49 -0.95 1.54 -0.87
CA ALA A 49 0.06 1.85 -1.87
C ALA A 49 -0.58 2.66 -3.00
N SER A 50 0.07 3.75 -3.39
CA SER A 50 -0.26 4.54 -4.57
C SER A 50 0.98 4.67 -5.43
N ILE A 51 0.98 4.07 -6.61
CA ILE A 51 2.10 4.03 -7.53
C ILE A 51 1.70 4.78 -8.80
N GLU A 52 2.54 5.71 -9.23
CA GLU A 52 2.36 6.44 -10.48
C GLU A 52 3.55 6.18 -11.39
N GLY A 53 3.26 5.87 -12.65
CA GLY A 53 4.28 5.59 -13.63
C GLY A 53 3.84 5.80 -15.05
N ILE A 54 4.75 5.50 -15.96
CA ILE A 54 4.51 5.50 -17.40
C ILE A 54 4.29 4.07 -17.84
N ASP A 55 3.22 3.86 -18.60
CA ASP A 55 2.87 2.57 -19.20
C ASP A 55 4.00 2.13 -20.16
N ASP A 56 4.62 1.00 -19.85
CA ASP A 56 5.63 0.31 -20.66
C ASP A 56 5.20 -1.14 -20.93
N GLY A 57 3.88 -1.35 -21.10
CA GLY A 57 3.25 -2.67 -21.19
C GLY A 57 2.55 -3.10 -19.91
N PHE A 58 2.09 -2.16 -19.09
CA PHE A 58 1.40 -2.41 -17.84
C PHE A 58 0.05 -3.10 -18.09
N THR A 59 -0.06 -4.32 -17.57
CA THR A 59 -1.31 -5.07 -17.53
C THR A 59 -1.85 -5.01 -16.10
N ALA A 60 -3.09 -4.53 -15.95
CA ALA A 60 -3.74 -4.50 -14.65
C ALA A 60 -3.94 -5.93 -14.13
N SER A 61 -3.24 -6.29 -13.07
CA SER A 61 -3.43 -7.53 -12.32
C SER A 61 -4.20 -7.27 -11.03
N GLY A 62 -4.84 -8.32 -10.49
CA GLY A 62 -5.55 -8.23 -9.20
C GLY A 62 -4.63 -7.93 -8.01
N SER A 63 -3.31 -8.08 -8.17
CA SER A 63 -2.32 -7.74 -7.15
C SER A 63 -1.01 -7.25 -7.76
N PHE A 64 -0.26 -6.43 -7.03
CA PHE A 64 1.09 -6.00 -7.39
C PHE A 64 2.02 -6.07 -6.18
N SER A 65 3.32 -6.24 -6.43
CA SER A 65 4.31 -6.25 -5.35
C SER A 65 5.08 -4.94 -5.31
N ALA A 66 5.21 -4.35 -4.12
CA ALA A 66 6.02 -3.16 -3.88
C ALA A 66 6.78 -3.31 -2.55
N LYS A 67 8.09 -3.03 -2.55
CA LYS A 67 8.97 -3.17 -1.38
C LYS A 67 8.86 -4.52 -0.65
N GLY A 68 8.62 -5.60 -1.39
CA GLY A 68 8.48 -6.95 -0.82
C GLY A 68 7.12 -7.25 -0.18
N LEU A 69 6.13 -6.36 -0.31
CA LEU A 69 4.74 -6.57 0.10
C LEU A 69 3.85 -6.77 -1.12
N THR A 70 2.91 -7.70 -1.04
CA THR A 70 1.91 -7.94 -2.10
C THR A 70 0.64 -7.17 -1.78
N PHE A 71 0.37 -6.13 -2.55
CA PHE A 71 -0.83 -5.30 -2.45
C PHE A 71 -1.93 -5.87 -3.34
N GLN A 72 -3.17 -5.89 -2.84
CA GLN A 72 -4.36 -6.11 -3.65
C GLN A 72 -4.68 -4.84 -4.41
N THR A 73 -4.76 -4.91 -5.74
CA THR A 73 -5.06 -3.76 -6.59
C THR A 73 -6.50 -3.33 -6.36
N THR A 74 -6.72 -2.10 -5.89
CA THR A 74 -8.06 -1.55 -5.66
C THR A 74 -8.52 -0.66 -6.80
N SER A 75 -7.60 0.02 -7.47
CA SER A 75 -7.91 0.89 -8.60
C SER A 75 -6.72 1.01 -9.55
N VAL A 76 -7.04 1.14 -10.83
CA VAL A 76 -6.08 1.44 -11.89
C VAL A 76 -6.67 2.56 -12.74
N GLU A 77 -5.99 3.70 -12.78
CA GLU A 77 -6.32 4.79 -13.69
C GLU A 77 -5.27 4.86 -14.79
N LYS A 78 -5.71 4.86 -16.06
CA LYS A 78 -4.85 5.14 -17.21
C LYS A 78 -5.26 6.47 -17.83
N ARG A 79 -4.30 7.39 -17.98
CA ARG A 79 -4.52 8.69 -18.65
C ARG A 79 -3.52 8.86 -19.78
N ARG A 80 -4.04 8.97 -21.01
CA ARG A 80 -3.23 9.30 -22.18
C ARG A 80 -2.92 10.79 -22.18
N THR A 81 -1.65 11.14 -22.36
CA THR A 81 -1.22 12.53 -22.53
C THR A 81 -1.04 12.86 -24.01
N LEU A 82 -0.96 14.16 -24.33
CA LEU A 82 -0.89 14.70 -25.70
C LEU A 82 0.38 14.33 -26.51
N GLY A 83 1.20 13.40 -26.03
CA GLY A 83 2.45 12.96 -26.68
C GLY A 83 2.63 11.44 -26.67
N ASP A 84 1.54 10.68 -26.79
CA ASP A 84 1.50 9.20 -26.77
C ASP A 84 1.98 8.50 -25.49
N VAL A 85 2.43 9.25 -24.49
CA VAL A 85 2.74 8.72 -23.16
C VAL A 85 1.44 8.45 -22.40
N THR A 86 1.26 7.21 -21.95
CA THR A 86 0.16 6.82 -21.06
C THR A 86 0.66 6.81 -19.63
N LYS A 87 0.09 7.67 -18.78
CA LYS A 87 0.32 7.65 -17.34
C LYS A 87 -0.60 6.62 -16.70
N VAL A 88 -0.05 5.80 -15.82
CA VAL A 88 -0.81 4.82 -15.03
C VAL A 88 -0.67 5.18 -13.56
N SER A 89 -1.80 5.27 -12.87
CA SER A 89 -1.86 5.33 -11.42
C SER A 89 -2.49 4.04 -10.91
N VAL A 90 -1.74 3.29 -10.11
CA VAL A 90 -2.17 2.02 -9.51
C VAL A 90 -2.30 2.24 -8.01
N ARG A 91 -3.45 1.87 -7.45
CA ARG A 91 -3.69 1.89 -6.01
C ARG A 91 -3.92 0.47 -5.51
N GLY A 92 -3.43 0.18 -4.32
CA GLY A 92 -3.67 -1.10 -3.68
C GLY A 92 -3.59 -1.05 -2.17
N ILE A 93 -4.13 -2.08 -1.54
CA ILE A 93 -4.17 -2.21 -0.08
C ILE A 93 -3.55 -3.54 0.32
N TYR A 94 -2.74 -3.52 1.37
CA TYR A 94 -2.18 -4.67 2.04
C TYR A 94 -2.65 -4.69 3.49
N TYR A 95 -3.18 -5.83 3.93
CA TYR A 95 -3.60 -6.06 5.30
C TYR A 95 -2.61 -7.00 6.00
N PRO A 96 -1.69 -6.49 6.82
CA PRO A 96 -0.73 -7.32 7.57
C PRO A 96 -1.36 -8.30 8.56
N ASP A 97 -2.59 -8.05 9.01
CA ASP A 97 -3.25 -8.81 10.09
C ASP A 97 -4.08 -10.02 9.60
N LEU A 98 -4.12 -10.23 8.28
CA LEU A 98 -4.83 -11.34 7.63
C LEU A 98 -3.86 -12.39 7.04
N ALA A 99 -2.57 -12.32 7.38
CA ALA A 99 -1.51 -13.20 6.88
C ALA A 99 -1.24 -14.40 7.81
#